data_AF-A0A6P7P2D5-F1
#
_entry.id   AF-A0A6P7P2D5-F1
#
_cell.length_a   1.000
_cell.length_b   1.000
_cell.length_c   1.000
_cell.angle_alpha   90.00
_cell.angle_beta   90.00
_cell.angle_gamma   90.00
#
_symmetry.space_group_name_H-M   'P 1'
#
loop_
_entity.id
_entity.type
_entity.pdbx_description
1 polymer ?
#
loop_
_entity_poly.entity_id
_entity_poly.type
_entity_poly.pdbx_seq_one_letter_code
_entity_poly.pdbx_strand_id
1 'polypeptide(L)'
;MQAADLFCVMVQELQRGLDKLAVRLVPWQPPDSGASSTEAVKVEDMMVLVDSLLENTCTGDDQTERSPTPFTLGSMVSHFQKLFDVLSLSGVYPRMNEVYTRLGEMTTAMRNVRDVLDLGTVQYTAAECIHCMC
;
A
#
# COMPACT_ATOMS: atom_id res chain seq x y z
N MET A 1 -38.22 -23.18 23.04
CA MET A 1 -37.13 -22.38 23.63
C MET A 1 -35.81 -22.57 22.87
N GLN A 2 -35.31 -23.81 22.72
CA GLN A 2 -33.91 -24.08 22.33
C GLN A 2 -33.44 -23.58 20.94
N ALA A 3 -34.33 -23.51 19.94
CA ALA A 3 -33.94 -23.08 18.59
C ALA A 3 -33.75 -21.56 18.45
N ALA A 4 -34.55 -20.77 19.18
CA ALA A 4 -34.45 -19.30 19.16
C ALA A 4 -33.17 -18.83 19.87
N ASP A 5 -32.80 -19.48 20.97
CA ASP A 5 -31.57 -19.20 21.70
C ASP A 5 -30.33 -19.52 20.83
N LEU A 6 -30.36 -20.65 20.11
CA LEU A 6 -29.27 -21.03 19.20
C LEU A 6 -29.12 -20.04 18.04
N PHE A 7 -30.23 -19.56 17.48
CA PHE A 7 -30.21 -18.54 16.43
C PHE A 7 -29.60 -17.22 16.92
N CYS A 8 -29.98 -16.77 18.12
CA CYS A 8 -29.43 -15.56 18.74
C CYS A 8 -27.90 -15.64 18.91
N VAL A 9 -27.37 -16.78 19.37
CA VAL A 9 -25.93 -17.01 19.52
C VAL A 9 -25.20 -16.93 18.18
N MET A 10 -25.74 -17.54 17.11
CA MET A 10 -25.10 -17.49 15.79
C MET A 10 -25.04 -16.07 15.22
N VAL A 11 -26.09 -15.28 15.41
CA VAL A 11 -26.16 -13.89 14.95
C VAL A 11 -25.14 -13.01 15.67
N GLN A 12 -24.97 -13.20 16.98
CA GLN A 12 -23.94 -12.50 17.76
C GLN A 12 -22.51 -12.90 17.36
N GLU A 13 -22.29 -14.18 17.09
CA GLU A 13 -20.99 -14.69 16.60
C GLU A 13 -20.63 -14.10 15.23
N LEU A 14 -21.60 -13.97 14.33
CA LEU A 14 -21.43 -13.31 13.04
C LEU A 14 -21.08 -11.83 13.21
N GLN A 15 -21.83 -11.10 14.03
CA GLN A 15 -21.56 -9.69 14.31
C GLN A 15 -20.12 -9.50 14.82
N ARG A 16 -19.70 -10.30 15.81
CA ARG A 16 -18.33 -10.27 16.32
C ARG A 16 -17.28 -10.54 15.25
N GLY A 17 -17.57 -11.45 14.32
CA GLY A 17 -16.74 -11.72 13.15
C GLY A 17 -16.63 -10.52 12.22
N LEU A 18 -17.74 -9.82 11.98
CA LEU A 18 -17.81 -8.62 11.17
C LEU A 18 -17.09 -7.44 11.83
N ASP A 19 -17.22 -7.24 13.14
CA ASP A 19 -16.49 -6.20 13.89
C ASP A 19 -14.98 -6.43 13.78
N LYS A 20 -14.53 -7.68 13.96
CA LYS A 20 -13.12 -8.05 13.79
C LYS A 20 -12.66 -7.83 12.35
N LEU A 21 -13.51 -8.09 11.36
CA LEU A 21 -13.21 -7.83 9.97
C LEU A 21 -13.10 -6.33 9.68
N ALA A 22 -14.02 -5.52 10.21
CA ALA A 22 -14.07 -4.08 10.06
C ALA A 22 -12.80 -3.41 10.58
N VAL A 23 -12.34 -3.78 11.78
CA VAL A 23 -11.08 -3.29 12.36
C VAL A 23 -9.87 -3.58 11.45
N ARG A 24 -9.86 -4.71 10.76
CA ARG A 24 -8.75 -5.09 9.85
C ARG A 24 -8.82 -4.37 8.50
N LEU A 25 -10.03 -4.16 7.97
CA LEU A 25 -10.22 -3.54 6.66
C LEU A 25 -10.21 -2.01 6.71
N VAL A 26 -10.63 -1.42 7.84
CA VAL A 26 -10.81 0.03 8.02
C VAL A 26 -10.15 0.50 9.34
N PRO A 27 -8.83 0.33 9.52
CA PRO A 27 -8.14 0.62 10.79
C PRO A 27 -8.08 2.11 11.16
N TRP A 28 -8.51 3.01 10.27
CA TRP A 28 -8.49 4.46 10.48
C TRP A 28 -9.81 5.03 11.02
N GLN A 29 -10.89 4.24 11.06
CA GLN A 29 -12.11 4.69 11.71
C GLN A 29 -11.94 4.58 13.23
N PRO A 30 -12.26 5.64 14.00
CA PRO A 30 -12.26 5.54 15.44
C PRO A 30 -13.23 4.42 15.85
N PRO A 31 -12.90 3.62 16.87
CA PRO A 31 -13.84 2.64 17.39
C PRO A 31 -15.11 3.41 17.76
N ASP A 32 -16.23 3.06 17.14
CA ASP A 32 -17.46 3.81 17.29
C ASP A 32 -17.78 3.91 18.79
N SER A 33 -17.82 5.13 19.30
CA SER A 33 -18.04 5.42 20.71
C SER A 33 -19.52 5.21 21.00
N GLY A 34 -19.91 3.95 21.23
CA GLY A 34 -21.27 3.53 21.55
C GLY A 34 -21.77 2.57 20.47
N ALA A 35 -21.89 1.28 20.75
CA ALA A 35 -22.96 0.83 21.61
C ALA A 35 -22.58 -0.43 22.41
N SER A 36 -22.24 -0.25 23.68
CA SER A 36 -22.59 -1.22 24.72
C SER A 36 -24.07 -1.07 25.10
N SER A 37 -24.92 -0.84 24.10
CA SER A 37 -26.36 -0.75 24.28
C SER A 37 -26.89 -2.17 24.31
N THR A 38 -27.60 -2.51 25.38
CA THR A 38 -28.40 -3.72 25.58
C THR A 38 -29.57 -3.79 24.59
N GLU A 39 -29.34 -3.47 23.31
CA GLU A 39 -30.31 -3.56 22.24
C GLU A 39 -30.02 -4.83 21.42
N ALA A 40 -31.08 -5.53 21.03
CA ALA A 40 -30.95 -6.75 20.25
C ALA A 40 -30.23 -6.44 18.94
N VAL A 41 -29.19 -7.22 18.64
CA VAL A 41 -28.43 -7.17 17.39
C VAL A 41 -29.39 -7.35 16.21
N LYS A 42 -29.53 -6.33 15.37
CA LYS A 42 -30.38 -6.38 14.17
C LYS A 42 -29.55 -6.79 12.96
N VAL A 43 -30.15 -7.58 12.08
CA VAL A 43 -29.49 -8.02 10.83
C VAL A 43 -29.27 -6.83 9.90
N GLU A 44 -30.19 -5.87 9.93
CA GLU A 44 -30.13 -4.62 9.20
C GLU A 44 -28.85 -3.83 9.51
N ASP A 45 -28.45 -3.76 10.78
CA ASP A 45 -27.22 -3.07 11.19
C ASP A 45 -25.96 -3.76 10.62
N MET A 46 -25.98 -5.09 10.55
CA MET A 46 -24.90 -5.88 9.92
C MET A 46 -24.84 -5.68 8.41
N MET A 47 -25.99 -5.56 7.74
CA MET A 47 -26.02 -5.26 6.30
C MET A 47 -25.42 -3.89 6.02
N VAL A 48 -25.79 -2.87 6.80
CA VAL A 48 -25.21 -1.52 6.69
C VAL A 48 -23.70 -1.53 6.92
N LEU A 49 -23.22 -2.29 7.91
CA LEU A 49 -21.78 -2.46 8.16
C LEU A 49 -21.09 -3.10 6.95
N VAL A 50 -21.64 -4.17 6.39
CA VAL A 50 -21.07 -4.85 5.21
C VAL A 50 -21.06 -3.94 3.99
N ASP A 51 -22.15 -3.22 3.72
CA ASP A 51 -22.24 -2.27 2.59
C ASP A 51 -21.19 -1.16 2.72
N SER A 52 -21.01 -0.61 3.94
CA SER A 52 -19.96 0.37 4.25
C SER A 52 -18.54 -0.20 4.05
N LEU A 53 -18.31 -1.45 4.45
CA LEU A 53 -17.02 -2.11 4.19
C LEU A 53 -16.78 -2.31 2.70
N LEU A 54 -17.80 -2.70 1.94
CA LEU A 54 -17.71 -2.85 0.49
C LEU A 54 -17.41 -1.52 -0.19
N GLU A 55 -18.12 -0.44 0.15
CA GLU A 55 -17.88 0.90 -0.39
C GLU A 55 -16.44 1.37 -0.12
N ASN A 56 -15.92 1.13 1.09
CA ASN A 56 -14.53 1.44 1.44
C ASN A 56 -13.51 0.63 0.62
N THR A 57 -13.78 -0.64 0.31
CA THR A 57 -12.89 -1.49 -0.51
C THR A 57 -13.05 -1.26 -2.02
N CYS A 58 -14.21 -0.76 -2.46
CA CYS A 58 -14.54 -0.53 -3.86
C CYS A 58 -14.07 0.83 -4.39
N THR A 59 -13.29 1.59 -3.62
CA THR A 59 -12.63 2.83 -4.07
C THR A 59 -11.45 2.55 -5.01
N GLY A 60 -11.72 1.82 -6.09
CA GLY A 60 -10.97 1.96 -7.34
C GLY A 60 -11.65 3.06 -8.16
N ASP A 61 -10.87 4.02 -8.63
CA ASP A 61 -11.18 4.89 -9.77
C ASP A 61 -11.95 6.21 -9.60
N ASP A 62 -12.12 6.81 -8.41
CA ASP A 62 -12.47 8.25 -8.41
C ASP A 62 -11.67 9.15 -7.46
N GLN A 63 -11.18 10.23 -8.06
CA GLN A 63 -10.14 11.11 -7.60
C GLN A 63 -10.56 11.96 -6.42
N THR A 64 -9.94 11.78 -5.27
CA THR A 64 -9.39 12.89 -4.48
C THR A 64 -8.28 12.33 -3.61
N GLU A 65 -7.06 12.80 -3.83
CA GLU A 65 -5.83 12.69 -3.00
C GLU A 65 -6.08 12.23 -1.55
N ARG A 66 -6.33 10.95 -1.34
CA ARG A 66 -6.39 10.38 0.01
C ARG A 66 -4.95 10.20 0.43
N SER A 67 -4.49 11.06 1.34
CA SER A 67 -3.17 10.97 1.95
C SER A 67 -2.89 9.51 2.28
N PRO A 68 -1.81 8.91 1.75
CA PRO A 68 -1.54 7.50 1.98
C PRO A 68 -1.52 7.22 3.47
N THR A 69 -2.18 6.14 3.88
CA THR A 69 -2.26 5.79 5.30
C THR A 69 -0.86 5.66 5.91
N PRO A 70 -0.67 5.90 7.21
CA PRO A 70 0.64 5.72 7.85
C PRO A 70 1.26 4.34 7.60
N PHE A 71 0.42 3.30 7.48
CA PHE A 71 0.85 1.95 7.10
C PHE A 71 1.38 1.90 5.67
N THR A 72 0.66 2.48 4.70
CA THR A 72 1.09 2.58 3.31
C THR A 72 2.41 3.35 3.19
N LEU A 73 2.53 4.47 3.89
CA LEU A 73 3.78 5.25 3.96
C LEU A 73 4.92 4.43 4.57
N GLY A 74 4.67 3.71 5.67
CA GLY A 74 5.65 2.82 6.28
C GLY A 74 6.11 1.70 5.33
N SER A 75 5.18 1.13 4.56
CA SER A 75 5.49 0.13 3.53
C SER A 75 6.37 0.71 2.42
N MET A 76 6.05 1.90 1.92
CA MET A 76 6.86 2.61 0.92
C MET A 76 8.26 2.91 1.45
N VAL A 77 8.39 3.40 2.69
CA VAL A 77 9.68 3.67 3.32
C VAL A 77 10.50 2.39 3.46
N SER A 78 9.89 1.30 3.93
CA SER A 78 10.57 0.00 4.06
C SER A 78 11.05 -0.55 2.72
N HIS A 79 10.26 -0.34 1.66
CA HIS A 79 10.65 -0.73 0.30
C HIS A 79 11.92 0.00 -0.15
N PHE A 80 11.97 1.33 0.00
CA PHE A 80 13.16 2.10 -0.38
C PHE A 80 14.37 1.80 0.50
N GLN A 81 14.17 1.52 1.79
CA GLN A 81 15.23 1.09 2.68
C GLN A 81 15.89 -0.20 2.22
N LYS A 82 15.11 -1.18 1.76
CA LYS A 82 15.63 -2.44 1.20
C LYS A 82 16.27 -2.22 -0.16
N LEU A 83 15.64 -1.43 -1.04
CA LEU A 83 16.15 -1.16 -2.39
C LEU A 83 17.54 -0.49 -2.36
N PHE A 84 17.73 0.44 -1.43
CA PHE A 84 18.97 1.21 -1.31
C PHE A 84 19.94 0.70 -0.23
N ASP A 85 19.58 -0.39 0.47
CA ASP A 85 20.35 -0.99 1.56
C ASP A 85 20.69 0.01 2.68
N VAL A 86 19.65 0.64 3.24
CA VAL A 86 19.77 1.66 4.32
C VAL A 86 18.83 1.36 5.48
N LEU A 87 19.33 1.57 6.70
CA LEU A 87 18.61 1.24 7.94
C LEU A 87 17.67 2.34 8.44
N SER A 88 17.78 3.58 7.93
CA SER A 88 17.00 4.73 8.39
C SER A 88 16.32 5.48 7.26
N LEU A 89 15.17 6.10 7.55
CA LEU A 89 14.45 6.95 6.60
C LEU A 89 15.33 8.12 6.11
N SER A 90 16.11 8.73 7.01
CA SER A 90 17.03 9.83 6.67
C SER A 90 18.18 9.40 5.76
N GLY A 91 18.49 8.10 5.71
CA GLY A 91 19.53 7.53 4.83
C GLY A 91 19.07 7.29 3.41
N VAL A 92 17.75 7.20 3.16
CA VAL A 92 17.19 6.91 1.83
C VAL A 92 17.57 7.99 0.82
N TYR A 93 17.34 9.26 1.14
CA TYR A 93 17.62 10.36 0.21
C TYR A 93 19.12 10.52 -0.12
N PRO A 94 20.04 10.56 0.87
CA PRO A 94 21.48 10.60 0.58
C PRO A 94 21.94 9.42 -0.28
N ARG A 95 21.47 8.20 0.03
CA ARG A 95 21.87 7.01 -0.70
C ARG A 95 21.34 7.00 -2.14
N MET A 96 20.09 7.41 -2.32
CA MET A 96 19.50 7.59 -3.65
C MET A 96 20.29 8.61 -4.49
N ASN A 97 20.66 9.75 -3.91
CA ASN A 97 21.45 10.78 -4.59
C ASN A 97 22.86 10.29 -4.98
N GLU A 98 23.47 9.43 -4.17
CA GLU A 98 24.76 8.81 -4.48
C GLU A 98 24.67 7.91 -5.72
N VAL A 99 23.60 7.10 -5.83
CA VAL A 99 23.37 6.22 -7.00
C VAL A 99 23.24 7.05 -8.28
N TYR A 100 22.45 8.13 -8.24
CA TYR A 100 22.28 9.00 -9.41
C TYR A 100 23.56 9.74 -9.79
N THR A 101 24.32 10.23 -8.81
CA THR A 101 25.63 10.87 -9.07
C THR A 101 26.58 9.89 -9.77
N ARG A 102 26.75 8.68 -9.22
CA ARG A 102 27.64 7.66 -9.80
C ARG A 102 27.20 7.25 -11.22
N LEU A 103 25.91 7.12 -11.47
CA LEU A 103 25.37 6.83 -12.81
C LEU A 103 25.68 7.96 -13.81
N GLY A 104 25.50 9.22 -13.41
CA GLY A 104 25.83 10.38 -14.23
C GLY A 104 27.33 10.47 -14.54
N GLU A 105 28.17 10.24 -13.54
CA GLU A 105 29.62 10.16 -13.69
C GLU A 105 30.03 9.03 -14.65
N MET A 106 29.46 7.83 -14.49
CA MET A 106 29.79 6.69 -15.35
C MET A 106 29.32 6.91 -16.80
N THR A 107 28.13 7.48 -16.99
CA THR A 107 27.61 7.83 -18.33
C THR A 107 28.53 8.84 -19.01
N THR A 108 29.00 9.83 -18.25
CA THR A 108 29.94 10.84 -18.74
C THR A 108 31.30 10.22 -19.05
N ALA A 109 31.82 9.36 -18.18
CA ALA A 109 33.08 8.66 -18.39
C ALA A 109 33.03 7.75 -19.64
N MET A 110 31.96 6.98 -19.81
CA MET A 110 31.76 6.14 -20.99
C MET A 110 31.67 6.96 -22.28
N ARG A 111 30.99 8.12 -22.25
CA ARG A 111 30.96 9.05 -23.38
C ARG A 111 32.37 9.56 -23.70
N ASN A 112 33.13 10.01 -22.71
CA ASN A 112 34.48 10.52 -22.94
C ASN A 112 35.41 9.42 -23.51
N VAL A 113 35.34 8.19 -23.00
CA VAL A 113 36.11 7.06 -23.52
C VAL A 113 35.74 6.77 -24.98
N ARG A 114 34.45 6.78 -25.29
CA ARG A 114 33.93 6.61 -26.65
C ARG A 114 34.44 7.69 -27.59
N ASP A 115 34.42 8.95 -27.16
CA ASP A 115 34.85 10.11 -27.96
C ASP A 115 36.36 10.06 -28.24
N VAL A 116 37.17 9.71 -27.24
CA VAL A 116 38.63 9.53 -27.40
C VAL A 116 38.95 8.39 -28.38
N LEU A 117 38.12 7.35 -28.41
CA LEU A 117 38.29 6.19 -29.28
C LEU A 117 37.54 6.32 -30.63
N ASP A 118 36.89 7.45 -30.88
CA ASP A 118 36.07 7.76 -32.07
C ASP A 118 35.02 6.67 -32.40
N LEU A 119 34.45 6.05 -31.37
CA LEU A 119 33.45 4.99 -31.49
C LEU A 119 32.08 5.64 -31.74
N GLY A 120 31.78 6.10 -32.95
CA GLY A 120 30.55 6.85 -33.31
C GLY A 120 29.23 6.36 -32.67
N THR A 121 28.27 7.28 -32.47
CA THR A 121 27.06 7.11 -31.63
C THR A 121 26.12 5.97 -32.03
N VAL A 122 26.32 4.78 -31.46
CA VAL A 122 25.28 3.76 -31.31
C VAL A 122 24.19 4.34 -30.41
N GLN A 123 23.09 4.77 -31.03
CA GLN A 123 21.86 5.13 -30.35
C GLN A 123 21.09 3.84 -30.09
N TYR A 124 21.09 3.36 -28.85
CA TYR A 124 20.10 2.37 -28.43
C TYR A 124 18.82 3.10 -28.06
N THR A 125 17.72 2.67 -28.66
CA THR A 125 16.39 3.16 -28.26
C THR A 125 16.04 2.50 -26.92
N ALA A 126 15.29 3.20 -26.05
CA ALA A 126 14.90 2.67 -24.73
C ALA A 126 14.21 1.28 -24.80
N ALA A 127 13.62 0.94 -25.95
CA ALA A 127 13.01 -0.37 -26.22
C ALA A 127 14.03 -1.53 -26.29
N GLU A 128 15.27 -1.27 -26.72
CA GLU A 128 16.28 -2.32 -26.89
C GLU A 128 16.96 -2.70 -25.56
N CYS A 129 17.04 -1.77 -24.60
CA CYS A 129 17.61 -2.04 -23.28
C CYS A 129 16.71 -2.95 -22.43
N ILE A 130 15.38 -2.92 -22.63
CA ILE A 130 14.43 -3.75 -21.87
C ILE A 130 14.54 -5.23 -22.27
N HIS A 131 14.85 -5.52 -23.54
CA HIS A 131 15.02 -6.89 -24.03
C HIS A 131 16.26 -7.61 -23.43
N CYS A 132 17.22 -6.89 -22.86
CA CYS A 132 18.44 -7.51 -22.31
C CYS A 132 18.38 -7.73 -20.77
N MET A 133 17.29 -7.31 -20.11
CA MET A 133 17.09 -7.44 -18.66
C MET A 133 15.99 -8.46 -18.26
N CYS A 134 15.37 -9.15 -19.23
CA CYS A 134 14.47 -10.29 -19.01
C CYS A 134 15.11 -11.58 -19.52
#